data_AF-A0A394DLC9-F1
#
_entry.id   AF-A0A394DLC9-F1
#
_cell.length_a   1.000
_cell.length_b   1.000
_cell.length_c   1.000
_cell.angle_alpha   90.00
_cell.angle_beta   90.00
_cell.angle_gamma   90.00
#
_symmetry.space_group_name_H-M   'P 1'
#
loop_
_entity.id
_entity.type
_entity.pdbx_description
1 polymer ?
#
loop_
_entity_poly.entity_id
_entity_poly.type
_entity_poly.pdbx_seq_one_letter_code
_entity_poly.pdbx_strand_id
1 'polypeptide(L)'
;MALARIARTNMRRRSGSAFGSYASVNDTFYGIAYTPLCPLQSNVYFKANDKFSHIPGIKEQNHLNFSMRGISGTPHYQHSSANTPRVAEVSETELEHEEPRYAGLEATKASEKPRVVVLGTGWAACRFLKGLDTEIYDVVCISPRNHMVFTPLLASTCVGTLEFRSVAEPVSQIQDALAKNPNSYFYLASCTGIDTDKHEIYCEVVNHGELPYEPYQFKVAYDKLVIASGAEPLTFGIKGVKEHGFFLREVNHAQEIRKRLLLNLMLSENPGISEEEKKRLLHCVFIGGGPTGVEFSGELSDFVMRDVHERYTHVKDYVHVTLIEANEILSSFDLSLRQYAMKHLTKSGVHLMRGVVKEVHPKKIVLSDGTDVPYGLLVWSTGVGPSEFVKALNFPKSPGGRIGVDEYLRVPSVEDVFALGDCAGFLEQTGRRVLPALAQVAEREGKYLVELFNKIGKQNGAKAFCSKDIPFGDPFVYRHLGSMASVGRYKALVDLRQSKDAKGVSLAGFVSWLIWRSAYLTRVVSWRNRFYVPMNWATTLVFGRDNTRIG
;
A
#
# COMPACT_ATOMS: atom_id res chain seq x y z
N MET A 1 -52.88 -5.67 13.84
CA MET A 1 -53.37 -6.64 12.85
C MET A 1 -52.25 -7.68 12.73
N ALA A 2 -52.40 -8.95 13.14
CA ALA A 2 -53.31 -9.97 12.60
C ALA A 2 -52.98 -10.25 11.11
N LEU A 3 -52.71 -11.49 10.67
CA LEU A 3 -53.21 -12.78 11.17
C LEU A 3 -52.12 -13.76 11.71
N ALA A 4 -52.59 -14.86 12.31
CA ALA A 4 -51.80 -15.98 12.85
C ALA A 4 -52.67 -17.27 12.95
N ARG A 5 -52.07 -18.40 13.35
CA ARG A 5 -52.64 -19.78 13.44
C ARG A 5 -52.69 -20.46 12.06
N ILE A 6 -52.57 -21.78 11.92
CA ILE A 6 -52.99 -22.96 12.74
C ILE A 6 -51.74 -23.87 12.99
N ALA A 7 -51.33 -24.31 14.19
CA ALA A 7 -51.97 -25.13 15.24
C ALA A 7 -52.20 -26.62 14.79
N ARG A 8 -52.09 -27.69 15.59
CA ARG A 8 -51.96 -27.88 17.06
C ARG A 8 -51.62 -29.37 17.37
N THR A 9 -50.74 -29.67 18.36
CA THR A 9 -50.68 -30.95 19.17
C THR A 9 -50.50 -32.30 18.41
N ASN A 10 -50.09 -33.47 18.94
CA ASN A 10 -49.70 -34.05 20.26
C ASN A 10 -48.93 -35.39 19.99
N MET A 11 -48.32 -36.21 20.89
CA MET A 11 -47.97 -36.23 22.34
C MET A 11 -46.94 -37.38 22.59
N ARG A 12 -46.24 -37.41 23.75
CA ARG A 12 -45.54 -38.58 24.39
C ARG A 12 -44.23 -39.12 23.75
N ARG A 13 -43.39 -39.96 24.41
CA ARG A 13 -42.80 -39.99 25.80
C ARG A 13 -41.83 -41.21 25.94
N ARG A 14 -40.74 -41.09 26.75
CA ARG A 14 -39.76 -42.16 27.16
C ARG A 14 -38.87 -42.69 26.01
N SER A 15 -37.68 -43.29 26.23
CA SER A 15 -36.79 -43.52 27.41
C SER A 15 -35.31 -43.49 26.93
N GLY A 16 -34.29 -43.14 27.71
CA GLY A 16 -33.64 -43.95 28.76
C GLY A 16 -32.80 -45.09 28.13
N SER A 17 -31.46 -45.07 27.98
CA SER A 17 -30.31 -44.84 28.89
C SER A 17 -29.73 -46.14 29.52
N ALA A 18 -28.55 -46.63 29.06
CA ALA A 18 -27.56 -47.40 29.86
C ALA A 18 -26.30 -47.86 29.06
N PHE A 19 -25.26 -48.20 29.82
CA PHE A 19 -23.96 -48.88 29.55
C PHE A 19 -24.08 -50.26 28.84
N GLY A 20 -23.03 -50.91 28.32
CA GLY A 20 -21.61 -50.53 28.12
C GLY A 20 -20.59 -51.70 28.22
N SER A 21 -19.37 -51.49 27.69
CA SER A 21 -18.08 -52.21 27.98
C SER A 21 -17.77 -53.62 27.41
N TYR A 22 -16.46 -53.93 27.39
CA TYR A 22 -15.71 -55.16 26.97
C TYR A 22 -15.62 -55.39 25.43
N ALA A 23 -14.45 -55.49 24.76
CA ALA A 23 -13.20 -56.31 24.90
C ALA A 23 -13.28 -57.65 24.12
N SER A 24 -12.23 -58.26 23.55
CA SER A 24 -10.76 -58.09 23.73
C SER A 24 -9.90 -58.63 22.55
N VAL A 25 -8.70 -58.04 22.35
CA VAL A 25 -7.38 -58.72 22.12
C VAL A 25 -7.03 -59.40 20.77
N ASN A 26 -5.82 -59.05 20.29
CA ASN A 26 -4.84 -59.70 19.37
C ASN A 26 -5.27 -60.34 18.02
N ASP A 27 -4.52 -59.99 16.96
CA ASP A 27 -3.42 -60.87 16.53
C ASP A 27 -2.26 -60.09 15.85
N THR A 28 -1.17 -60.78 15.51
CA THR A 28 0.13 -60.21 15.06
C THR A 28 0.58 -60.82 13.73
N PHE A 29 1.32 -60.09 12.87
CA PHE A 29 2.58 -60.54 12.22
C PHE A 29 3.17 -59.51 11.21
N TYR A 30 4.50 -59.40 11.21
CA TYR A 30 5.44 -59.02 10.13
C TYR A 30 5.10 -57.88 9.13
N GLY A 31 5.99 -56.88 9.09
CA GLY A 31 6.00 -55.83 8.05
C GLY A 31 7.01 -56.08 6.93
N ILE A 32 7.09 -55.11 6.00
CA ILE A 32 8.13 -54.92 4.98
C ILE A 32 8.42 -53.42 4.88
N ALA A 33 9.67 -53.03 4.62
CA ALA A 33 10.07 -51.63 4.47
C ALA A 33 10.22 -51.22 2.99
N TYR A 34 9.78 -50.01 2.64
CA TYR A 34 10.08 -49.38 1.35
C TYR A 34 10.37 -47.88 1.51
N THR A 35 11.59 -47.49 1.14
CA THR A 35 11.94 -46.11 0.79
C THR A 35 11.85 -45.90 -0.71
N PRO A 36 11.51 -44.68 -1.16
CA PRO A 36 12.11 -44.12 -2.37
C PRO A 36 12.79 -42.78 -2.08
N LEU A 37 14.00 -42.58 -2.61
CA LEU A 37 14.62 -41.25 -2.71
C LEU A 37 14.11 -40.53 -3.97
N CYS A 38 13.92 -39.22 -3.87
CA CYS A 38 13.96 -38.29 -5.01
C CYS A 38 14.69 -37.01 -4.57
N PRO A 39 15.67 -36.49 -5.36
CA PRO A 39 16.45 -35.33 -4.98
C PRO A 39 15.74 -34.00 -5.27
N LEU A 40 15.88 -33.04 -4.36
CA LEU A 40 15.58 -31.62 -4.62
C LEU A 40 16.82 -30.92 -5.17
N GLN A 41 16.65 -30.08 -6.19
CA GLN A 41 17.62 -29.05 -6.55
C GLN A 41 17.06 -27.67 -6.15
N SER A 42 17.66 -27.05 -5.15
CA SER A 42 17.35 -25.69 -4.70
C SER A 42 18.63 -24.84 -4.69
N ASN A 43 18.91 -24.18 -5.81
CA ASN A 43 20.06 -23.27 -5.94
C ASN A 43 19.84 -21.98 -5.13
N VAL A 44 20.39 -21.94 -3.92
CA VAL A 44 20.44 -20.75 -3.07
C VAL A 44 21.90 -20.32 -2.91
N TYR A 45 22.30 -19.29 -3.66
CA TYR A 45 23.65 -18.72 -3.56
C TYR A 45 23.76 -17.73 -2.40
N PHE A 46 24.49 -18.10 -1.36
CA PHE A 46 25.08 -17.13 -0.44
C PHE A 46 26.33 -16.51 -1.08
N LYS A 47 26.44 -15.18 -1.08
CA LYS A 47 27.69 -14.47 -1.39
C LYS A 47 28.43 -14.14 -0.09
N ALA A 48 29.70 -14.53 -0.02
CA ALA A 48 30.69 -14.02 0.90
C ALA A 48 31.89 -13.48 0.10
N ASN A 49 32.60 -12.50 0.64
CA ASN A 49 33.85 -11.99 0.05
C ASN A 49 34.99 -13.00 0.26
N ASP A 50 35.91 -13.13 -0.70
CA ASP A 50 37.20 -12.39 -0.61
C ASP A 50 38.00 -12.39 -1.95
N LYS A 51 39.24 -11.87 -1.93
CA LYS A 51 40.03 -11.41 -3.09
C LYS A 51 41.07 -12.40 -3.67
N PHE A 52 41.57 -12.05 -4.87
CA PHE A 52 42.81 -12.51 -5.56
C PHE A 52 42.83 -13.97 -6.07
N SER A 53 43.11 -14.30 -7.34
CA SER A 53 44.28 -13.92 -8.17
C SER A 53 44.09 -14.40 -9.65
N HIS A 54 45.14 -14.49 -10.48
CA HIS A 54 45.07 -14.53 -11.97
C HIS A 54 45.67 -15.79 -12.64
N ILE A 55 45.12 -16.16 -13.82
CA ILE A 55 45.81 -16.72 -15.03
C ILE A 55 46.32 -18.20 -14.96
N PRO A 56 46.37 -19.00 -16.07
CA PRO A 56 45.68 -18.94 -17.39
C PRO A 56 44.81 -20.19 -17.69
N GLY A 57 44.09 -20.19 -18.83
CA GLY A 57 43.30 -21.34 -19.32
C GLY A 57 43.99 -22.21 -20.39
N ILE A 58 43.23 -23.14 -21.00
CA ILE A 58 43.60 -23.95 -22.17
C ILE A 58 42.37 -24.21 -23.08
N LYS A 59 42.59 -24.63 -24.32
CA LYS A 59 41.63 -24.72 -25.45
C LYS A 59 40.72 -25.96 -25.47
N GLU A 60 39.65 -25.86 -26.28
CA GLU A 60 39.05 -26.85 -27.23
C GLU A 60 39.01 -28.36 -26.84
N GLN A 61 37.95 -29.14 -27.12
CA GLN A 61 37.29 -29.28 -28.43
C GLN A 61 36.01 -30.18 -28.39
N ASN A 62 35.27 -30.17 -29.51
CA ASN A 62 34.39 -31.22 -30.07
C ASN A 62 32.91 -31.37 -29.65
N HIS A 63 32.11 -31.67 -30.69
CA HIS A 63 30.65 -31.85 -30.71
C HIS A 63 30.20 -33.26 -30.34
N LEU A 64 28.93 -33.40 -29.96
CA LEU A 64 28.07 -34.51 -30.40
C LEU A 64 26.69 -33.97 -30.80
N ASN A 65 26.22 -34.36 -31.99
CA ASN A 65 24.86 -34.07 -32.47
C ASN A 65 23.92 -35.23 -32.14
N PHE A 66 22.62 -34.96 -31.99
CA PHE A 66 21.57 -35.97 -32.17
C PHE A 66 20.44 -35.43 -33.06
N SER A 67 19.82 -36.30 -33.85
CA SER A 67 18.99 -35.90 -35.00
C SER A 67 17.48 -36.02 -34.73
N MET A 68 16.71 -35.23 -35.48
CA MET A 68 15.35 -35.60 -35.88
C MET A 68 15.10 -35.27 -37.36
N ARG A 69 14.18 -36.05 -37.96
CA ARG A 69 13.64 -35.91 -39.31
C ARG A 69 12.59 -34.76 -39.30
N GLY A 70 12.29 -34.02 -40.37
CA GLY A 70 12.69 -34.13 -41.77
C GLY A 70 11.49 -34.36 -42.71
N ILE A 71 11.11 -33.34 -43.49
CA ILE A 71 10.22 -33.37 -44.70
C ILE A 71 10.43 -32.06 -45.49
N SER A 72 10.06 -32.02 -46.77
CA SER A 72 10.63 -31.14 -47.82
C SER A 72 9.77 -29.94 -48.27
N GLY A 73 10.43 -28.93 -48.88
CA GLY A 73 9.77 -27.89 -49.67
C GLY A 73 10.68 -26.72 -50.09
N THR A 74 11.26 -26.77 -51.30
CA THR A 74 12.01 -25.66 -51.94
C THR A 74 11.46 -25.34 -53.33
N PRO A 75 11.64 -24.10 -53.82
CA PRO A 75 12.44 -23.96 -55.05
C PRO A 75 13.40 -22.76 -55.10
N HIS A 76 14.65 -23.06 -55.46
CA HIS A 76 15.63 -22.34 -56.30
C HIS A 76 15.79 -20.79 -56.37
N TYR A 77 17.07 -20.40 -56.15
CA TYR A 77 17.85 -19.33 -56.83
C TYR A 77 17.40 -17.85 -56.65
N GLN A 78 18.28 -16.85 -56.77
CA GLN A 78 19.64 -16.80 -57.32
C GLN A 78 20.57 -15.85 -56.53
N HIS A 79 21.88 -16.13 -56.48
CA HIS A 79 22.88 -15.22 -55.89
C HIS A 79 23.43 -14.23 -56.94
N SER A 80 23.81 -13.03 -56.48
CA SER A 80 24.84 -12.19 -57.11
C SER A 80 25.83 -11.69 -56.05
N SER A 81 26.97 -11.14 -56.47
CA SER A 81 28.23 -11.14 -55.72
C SER A 81 28.56 -9.85 -54.96
N ALA A 82 29.49 -9.96 -54.00
CA ALA A 82 29.94 -8.90 -53.11
C ALA A 82 30.68 -7.75 -53.83
N ASN A 83 30.78 -6.61 -53.14
CA ASN A 83 31.89 -5.67 -53.35
C ASN A 83 32.28 -4.93 -52.05
N THR A 84 33.57 -4.59 -51.99
CA THR A 84 34.36 -4.06 -50.87
C THR A 84 33.76 -2.83 -50.13
N PRO A 85 33.94 -2.68 -48.81
CA PRO A 85 33.50 -1.49 -48.08
C PRO A 85 34.28 -0.23 -48.48
N ARG A 86 33.60 0.91 -48.53
CA ARG A 86 34.23 2.24 -48.47
C ARG A 86 34.22 2.74 -47.04
N VAL A 87 35.40 3.05 -46.51
CA VAL A 87 35.54 4.01 -45.42
C VAL A 87 35.16 5.37 -45.98
N ALA A 88 34.25 6.06 -45.32
CA ALA A 88 33.99 7.49 -45.50
C ALA A 88 34.28 8.15 -44.15
N GLU A 89 34.99 9.27 -44.17
CA GLU A 89 35.47 9.93 -42.95
C GLU A 89 34.32 10.59 -42.19
N VAL A 90 34.28 10.43 -40.87
CA VAL A 90 33.30 11.09 -40.01
C VAL A 90 33.75 12.53 -39.79
N SER A 91 33.12 13.48 -40.47
CA SER A 91 33.31 14.90 -40.20
C SER A 91 32.65 15.28 -38.88
N GLU A 92 33.46 15.66 -37.89
CA GLU A 92 32.99 16.13 -36.58
C GLU A 92 32.04 17.33 -36.75
N THR A 93 30.73 17.09 -36.56
CA THR A 93 29.70 18.12 -36.63
C THR A 93 28.70 17.88 -35.51
N GLU A 94 28.77 18.74 -34.50
CA GLU A 94 27.72 19.07 -33.51
C GLU A 94 26.73 17.94 -33.15
N LEU A 95 27.18 17.04 -32.28
CA LEU A 95 26.31 16.09 -31.57
C LEU A 95 25.46 16.79 -30.50
N GLU A 96 24.47 17.58 -30.92
CA GLU A 96 23.28 17.77 -30.09
C GLU A 96 22.69 16.38 -29.80
N HIS A 97 22.56 16.03 -28.52
CA HIS A 97 21.84 14.82 -28.13
C HIS A 97 20.34 15.07 -28.34
N GLU A 98 19.81 14.70 -29.50
CA GLU A 98 18.36 14.61 -29.70
C GLU A 98 17.78 13.63 -28.65
N GLU A 99 17.11 14.18 -27.63
CA GLU A 99 16.35 13.38 -26.67
C GLU A 99 15.35 12.48 -27.43
N PRO A 100 15.23 11.18 -27.10
CA PRO A 100 14.38 10.26 -27.84
C PRO A 100 12.92 10.74 -27.82
N ARG A 101 12.41 11.14 -28.99
CA ARG A 101 11.05 11.65 -29.14
C ARG A 101 10.05 10.51 -29.20
N TYR A 102 9.27 10.35 -28.12
CA TYR A 102 8.23 9.32 -28.04
C TYR A 102 6.93 9.83 -28.68
N ALA A 103 6.66 9.34 -29.90
CA ALA A 103 5.43 9.65 -30.63
C ALA A 103 4.18 9.35 -29.77
N GLY A 104 3.32 10.36 -29.60
CA GLY A 104 2.12 10.27 -28.75
C GLY A 104 2.31 10.75 -27.30
N LEU A 105 3.53 11.11 -26.87
CA LEU A 105 3.82 11.73 -25.55
C LEU A 105 4.29 13.19 -25.64
N GLU A 106 4.59 13.68 -26.84
CA GLU A 106 4.86 15.10 -27.14
C GLU A 106 3.64 16.01 -26.87
N ALA A 107 3.82 17.33 -26.98
CA ALA A 107 2.77 18.33 -26.83
C ALA A 107 1.58 18.06 -27.79
N THR A 108 0.35 18.21 -27.29
CA THR A 108 -0.85 17.78 -28.04
C THR A 108 -1.22 18.79 -29.14
N LYS A 109 -1.58 18.30 -30.32
CA LYS A 109 -2.02 19.13 -31.45
C LYS A 109 -3.42 19.68 -31.22
N ALA A 110 -3.80 20.73 -31.96
CA ALA A 110 -5.14 21.32 -31.87
C ALA A 110 -6.28 20.34 -32.20
N SER A 111 -6.02 19.30 -33.00
CA SER A 111 -6.96 18.24 -33.37
C SER A 111 -6.98 17.03 -32.42
N GLU A 112 -6.05 16.97 -31.46
CA GLU A 112 -5.92 15.86 -30.51
C GLU A 112 -6.63 16.19 -29.20
N LYS A 113 -7.09 15.18 -28.45
CA LYS A 113 -7.66 15.43 -27.11
C LYS A 113 -6.59 16.08 -26.20
N PRO A 114 -6.98 17.01 -25.32
CA PRO A 114 -6.08 17.52 -24.28
C PRO A 114 -5.63 16.38 -23.35
N ARG A 115 -4.33 16.33 -23.03
CA ARG A 115 -3.75 15.28 -22.18
C ARG A 115 -3.70 15.71 -20.71
N VAL A 116 -4.37 14.95 -19.84
CA VAL A 116 -4.22 15.07 -18.38
C VAL A 116 -3.17 14.09 -17.90
N VAL A 117 -2.14 14.60 -17.23
CA VAL A 117 -1.10 13.80 -16.60
C VAL A 117 -1.34 13.73 -15.09
N VAL A 118 -1.39 12.51 -14.53
CA VAL A 118 -1.69 12.26 -13.12
C VAL A 118 -0.54 11.54 -12.44
N LEU A 119 0.08 12.19 -11.45
CA LEU A 119 1.18 11.62 -10.66
C LEU A 119 0.65 10.90 -9.42
N GLY A 120 0.91 9.59 -9.35
CA GLY A 120 0.56 8.72 -8.22
C GLY A 120 -0.73 7.91 -8.43
N THR A 121 -0.87 6.84 -7.64
CA THR A 121 -2.06 5.95 -7.60
C THR A 121 -2.70 5.91 -6.21
N GLY A 122 -2.58 7.00 -5.44
CA GLY A 122 -3.17 7.13 -4.10
C GLY A 122 -4.67 7.43 -4.11
N TRP A 123 -5.25 7.62 -2.92
CA TRP A 123 -6.67 7.97 -2.71
C TRP A 123 -7.14 9.16 -3.57
N ALA A 124 -6.32 10.20 -3.67
CA ALA A 124 -6.66 11.42 -4.39
C ALA A 124 -6.64 11.18 -5.92
N ALA A 125 -5.53 10.63 -6.43
CA ALA A 125 -5.35 10.28 -7.84
C ALA A 125 -6.44 9.32 -8.33
N CYS A 126 -6.66 8.20 -7.63
CA CYS A 126 -7.61 7.18 -8.05
C CYS A 126 -9.06 7.65 -7.93
N ARG A 127 -9.40 8.56 -7.00
CA ARG A 127 -10.72 9.19 -6.98
C ARG A 127 -10.89 10.22 -8.10
N PHE A 128 -9.83 10.91 -8.51
CA PHE A 128 -9.84 11.78 -9.68
C PHE A 128 -10.00 10.97 -10.98
N LEU A 129 -9.09 10.03 -11.24
CA LEU A 129 -9.09 9.16 -12.43
C LEU A 129 -10.44 8.45 -12.66
N LYS A 130 -11.10 7.97 -11.59
CA LYS A 130 -12.41 7.30 -11.65
C LYS A 130 -13.57 8.17 -12.17
N GLY A 131 -13.41 9.50 -12.21
CA GLY A 131 -14.46 10.43 -12.63
C GLY A 131 -14.09 11.36 -13.78
N LEU A 132 -12.84 11.33 -14.26
CA LEU A 132 -12.39 12.13 -15.39
C LEU A 132 -13.13 11.71 -16.67
N ASP A 133 -13.66 12.69 -17.41
CA ASP A 133 -14.42 12.49 -18.64
C ASP A 133 -13.47 12.18 -19.82
N THR A 134 -13.23 10.89 -20.10
CA THR A 134 -12.28 10.45 -21.14
C THR A 134 -12.82 10.61 -22.57
N GLU A 135 -14.04 11.11 -22.76
CA GLU A 135 -14.46 11.62 -24.07
C GLU A 135 -13.92 13.02 -24.35
N ILE A 136 -13.56 13.77 -23.30
CA ILE A 136 -12.90 15.08 -23.40
C ILE A 136 -11.37 14.93 -23.37
N TYR A 137 -10.85 14.07 -22.50
CA TYR A 137 -9.42 14.00 -22.18
C TYR A 137 -8.77 12.66 -22.56
N ASP A 138 -7.55 12.73 -23.09
CA ASP A 138 -6.61 11.59 -23.04
C ASP A 138 -5.89 11.62 -21.67
N VAL A 139 -5.59 10.47 -21.08
CA VAL A 139 -5.10 10.41 -19.68
C VAL A 139 -3.86 9.54 -19.51
N VAL A 140 -2.80 10.11 -18.93
CA VAL A 140 -1.57 9.40 -18.58
C VAL A 140 -1.37 9.39 -17.07
N CYS A 141 -1.29 8.20 -16.48
CA CYS A 141 -1.04 8.01 -15.05
C CYS A 141 0.38 7.45 -14.84
N ILE A 142 1.18 8.15 -14.05
CA ILE A 142 2.58 7.79 -13.76
C ILE A 142 2.73 7.54 -12.26
N SER A 143 3.16 6.34 -11.88
CA SER A 143 3.42 6.00 -10.49
C SER A 143 4.34 4.79 -10.36
N PRO A 144 5.22 4.72 -9.34
CA PRO A 144 6.01 3.53 -9.04
C PRO A 144 5.18 2.32 -8.57
N ARG A 145 3.85 2.42 -8.52
CA ARG A 145 2.93 1.35 -8.09
C ARG A 145 1.65 1.37 -8.94
N ASN A 146 1.31 0.24 -9.54
CA ASN A 146 0.19 0.08 -10.49
C ASN A 146 -1.22 0.00 -9.87
N HIS A 147 -1.38 0.22 -8.56
CA HIS A 147 -2.63 0.00 -7.84
C HIS A 147 -2.88 1.01 -6.73
N MET A 148 -4.15 1.22 -6.39
CA MET A 148 -4.57 1.90 -5.16
C MET A 148 -4.47 0.95 -3.98
N VAL A 149 -4.02 1.46 -2.82
CA VAL A 149 -4.06 0.76 -1.53
C VAL A 149 -5.22 1.32 -0.70
N PHE A 150 -6.16 0.44 -0.30
CA PHE A 150 -7.25 0.75 0.62
C PHE A 150 -6.72 0.76 2.06
N THR A 151 -5.96 1.81 2.38
CA THR A 151 -5.21 1.93 3.64
C THR A 151 -5.99 1.67 4.95
N PRO A 152 -7.31 1.96 5.10
CA PRO A 152 -8.05 1.67 6.34
C PRO A 152 -8.26 0.18 6.66
N LEU A 153 -7.88 -0.74 5.77
CA LEU A 153 -7.92 -2.19 6.03
C LEU A 153 -6.53 -2.84 5.99
N LEU A 154 -5.46 -2.04 5.84
CA LEU A 154 -4.10 -2.55 5.66
C LEU A 154 -3.57 -3.24 6.93
N ALA A 155 -3.93 -2.74 8.12
CA ALA A 155 -3.58 -3.36 9.41
C ALA A 155 -4.09 -4.80 9.51
N SER A 156 -5.32 -5.07 9.08
CA SER A 156 -5.91 -6.41 9.04
C SER A 156 -5.14 -7.39 8.14
N THR A 157 -4.39 -6.90 7.14
CA THR A 157 -3.56 -7.78 6.28
C THR A 157 -2.23 -8.20 6.92
N CYS A 158 -1.72 -7.43 7.88
CA CYS A 158 -0.45 -7.71 8.57
C CYS A 158 -0.50 -8.98 9.44
N VAL A 159 -1.71 -9.43 9.80
CA VAL A 159 -1.97 -10.64 10.62
C VAL A 159 -2.77 -11.72 9.87
N GLY A 160 -3.15 -11.49 8.60
CA GLY A 160 -3.98 -12.43 7.84
C GLY A 160 -5.48 -12.43 8.19
N THR A 161 -6.02 -11.36 8.78
CA THR A 161 -7.48 -11.13 8.89
C THR A 161 -8.11 -10.79 7.53
N LEU A 162 -7.28 -10.28 6.60
CA LEU A 162 -7.61 -10.03 5.20
C LEU A 162 -6.40 -10.38 4.34
N GLU A 163 -6.63 -10.85 3.12
CA GLU A 163 -5.54 -11.04 2.16
C GLU A 163 -5.11 -9.75 1.47
N PHE A 164 -3.83 -9.68 1.11
CA PHE A 164 -3.18 -8.48 0.57
C PHE A 164 -3.88 -7.96 -0.70
N ARG A 165 -4.35 -8.87 -1.57
CA ARG A 165 -5.10 -8.53 -2.79
C ARG A 165 -6.48 -7.93 -2.51
N SER A 166 -7.06 -8.11 -1.33
CA SER A 166 -8.38 -7.55 -0.98
C SER A 166 -8.33 -6.08 -0.57
N VAL A 167 -7.14 -5.54 -0.29
CA VAL A 167 -6.91 -4.11 -0.03
C VAL A 167 -6.19 -3.40 -1.18
N ALA A 168 -5.92 -4.08 -2.30
CA ALA A 168 -5.28 -3.54 -3.49
C ALA A 168 -6.24 -3.51 -4.68
N GLU A 169 -6.24 -2.44 -5.47
CA GLU A 169 -7.07 -2.30 -6.67
C GLU A 169 -6.26 -1.69 -7.84
N PRO A 170 -6.00 -2.42 -8.94
CA PRO A 170 -5.22 -1.91 -10.08
C PRO A 170 -5.81 -0.61 -10.66
N VAL A 171 -4.97 0.36 -10.99
CA VAL A 171 -5.44 1.68 -11.46
C VAL A 171 -6.20 1.58 -12.80
N SER A 172 -5.81 0.63 -13.65
CA SER A 172 -6.50 0.27 -14.91
C SER A 172 -7.85 -0.46 -14.72
N GLN A 173 -8.26 -0.75 -13.49
CA GLN A 173 -9.61 -1.22 -13.12
C GLN A 173 -10.40 -0.13 -12.36
N ILE A 174 -9.79 1.02 -12.14
CA ILE A 174 -10.40 2.24 -11.57
C ILE A 174 -10.70 3.25 -12.69
N GLN A 175 -9.83 3.30 -13.71
CA GLN A 175 -10.02 4.03 -14.96
C GLN A 175 -9.56 3.14 -16.12
N ASP A 176 -10.53 2.44 -16.73
CA ASP A 176 -10.35 1.48 -17.83
C ASP A 176 -9.64 2.09 -19.07
N ALA A 177 -9.76 3.40 -19.30
CA ALA A 177 -9.11 4.08 -20.43
C ALA A 177 -7.59 3.87 -20.44
N LEU A 178 -6.94 3.78 -19.27
CA LEU A 178 -5.50 3.54 -19.09
C LEU A 178 -5.01 2.18 -19.65
N ALA A 179 -5.93 1.31 -20.08
CA ALA A 179 -5.64 0.01 -20.69
C ALA A 179 -6.44 -0.28 -21.97
N LYS A 180 -7.27 0.67 -22.46
CA LYS A 180 -8.20 0.47 -23.58
C LYS A 180 -8.22 1.59 -24.61
N ASN A 181 -8.02 2.83 -24.19
CA ASN A 181 -8.11 3.98 -25.09
C ASN A 181 -6.75 4.22 -25.76
N PRO A 182 -6.71 4.64 -27.04
CA PRO A 182 -5.48 5.19 -27.61
C PRO A 182 -5.02 6.41 -26.80
N ASN A 183 -3.73 6.73 -26.86
CA ASN A 183 -3.08 7.87 -26.19
C ASN A 183 -3.19 7.92 -24.66
N SER A 184 -3.90 6.97 -24.02
CA SER A 184 -4.11 6.91 -22.58
C SER A 184 -3.33 5.73 -21.97
N TYR A 185 -2.47 6.02 -21.00
CA TYR A 185 -1.43 5.07 -20.57
C TYR A 185 -1.24 5.06 -19.06
N PHE A 186 -0.98 3.88 -18.49
CA PHE A 186 -0.31 3.77 -17.20
C PHE A 186 1.18 3.44 -17.38
N TYR A 187 2.06 4.22 -16.75
CA TYR A 187 3.50 3.96 -16.70
C TYR A 187 3.96 3.68 -15.27
N LEU A 188 4.69 2.56 -15.10
CA LEU A 188 5.32 2.16 -13.85
C LEU A 188 6.63 2.94 -13.64
N ALA A 189 6.50 4.23 -13.37
CA ALA A 189 7.61 5.17 -13.32
C ALA A 189 7.46 6.17 -12.16
N SER A 190 8.60 6.69 -11.70
CA SER A 190 8.68 7.83 -10.79
C SER A 190 8.86 9.11 -11.60
N CYS A 191 8.12 10.17 -11.27
CA CYS A 191 8.43 11.49 -11.78
C CYS A 191 9.65 12.05 -11.03
N THR A 192 10.67 12.49 -11.76
CA THR A 192 11.94 13.00 -11.24
C THR A 192 12.03 14.53 -11.32
N GLY A 193 11.30 15.15 -12.25
CA GLY A 193 11.23 16.61 -12.41
C GLY A 193 10.01 17.07 -13.20
N ILE A 194 9.70 18.36 -13.10
CA ILE A 194 8.61 19.04 -13.81
C ILE A 194 9.18 20.32 -14.43
N ASP A 195 9.03 20.49 -15.73
CA ASP A 195 9.30 21.73 -16.45
C ASP A 195 7.98 22.41 -16.79
N THR A 196 7.68 23.49 -16.06
CA THR A 196 6.41 24.22 -16.19
C THR A 196 6.42 25.30 -17.27
N ASP A 197 7.55 25.51 -17.94
CA ASP A 197 7.65 26.45 -19.06
C ASP A 197 7.45 25.70 -20.39
N LYS A 198 7.97 24.47 -20.49
CA LYS A 198 7.72 23.53 -21.61
C LYS A 198 6.43 22.71 -21.47
N HIS A 199 5.84 22.68 -20.27
CA HIS A 199 4.75 21.77 -19.89
C HIS A 199 5.13 20.28 -20.05
N GLU A 200 6.35 19.93 -19.64
CA GLU A 200 6.86 18.56 -19.66
C GLU A 200 7.10 18.03 -18.24
N ILE A 201 6.96 16.72 -18.04
CA ILE A 201 7.49 16.03 -16.86
C ILE A 201 8.53 15.01 -17.25
N TYR A 202 9.55 14.87 -16.41
CA TYR A 202 10.62 13.88 -16.54
C TYR A 202 10.31 12.66 -15.66
N CYS A 203 10.51 11.48 -16.23
CA CYS A 203 10.11 10.21 -15.64
C CYS A 203 11.23 9.18 -15.74
N GLU A 204 11.40 8.39 -14.69
CA GLU A 204 12.33 7.27 -14.63
C GLU A 204 11.55 5.98 -14.33
N VAL A 205 11.71 4.96 -15.17
CA VAL A 205 10.98 3.69 -15.03
C VAL A 205 11.48 2.92 -13.81
N VAL A 206 10.55 2.35 -13.03
CA VAL A 206 10.92 1.45 -11.93
C VAL A 206 11.38 0.12 -12.51
N ASN A 207 12.69 -0.08 -12.58
CA ASN A 207 13.32 -1.26 -13.15
C ASN A 207 14.08 -2.10 -12.11
N HIS A 208 14.32 -3.36 -12.47
CA HIS A 208 15.14 -4.32 -11.74
C HIS A 208 16.18 -5.02 -12.65
N GLY A 209 16.70 -4.30 -13.66
CA GLY A 209 17.75 -4.78 -14.58
C GLY A 209 17.27 -5.30 -15.94
N GLU A 210 16.00 -5.05 -16.34
CA GLU A 210 15.37 -5.70 -17.53
C GLU A 210 15.07 -4.74 -18.70
N LEU A 211 15.73 -3.57 -18.80
CA LEU A 211 15.46 -2.56 -19.85
C LEU A 211 16.69 -2.32 -20.75
N PRO A 212 16.51 -1.78 -21.98
CA PRO A 212 17.61 -1.64 -22.96
C PRO A 212 18.75 -0.71 -22.53
N TYR A 213 18.49 0.19 -21.57
CA TYR A 213 19.47 1.07 -20.92
C TYR A 213 18.99 1.42 -19.51
N GLU A 214 19.92 1.71 -18.60
CA GLU A 214 19.62 2.15 -17.23
C GLU A 214 20.41 3.44 -16.89
N PRO A 215 19.78 4.44 -16.24
CA PRO A 215 18.35 4.53 -15.94
C PRO A 215 17.50 4.71 -17.21
N TYR A 216 16.37 4.01 -17.32
CA TYR A 216 15.45 4.23 -18.44
C TYR A 216 14.58 5.45 -18.16
N GLN A 217 14.93 6.56 -18.80
CA GLN A 217 14.26 7.84 -18.65
C GLN A 217 13.48 8.23 -19.92
N PHE A 218 12.37 8.94 -19.72
CA PHE A 218 11.50 9.47 -20.76
C PHE A 218 10.78 10.73 -20.25
N LYS A 219 10.15 11.48 -21.16
CA LYS A 219 9.36 12.66 -20.81
C LYS A 219 7.94 12.60 -21.39
N VAL A 220 7.03 13.33 -20.74
CA VAL A 220 5.61 13.41 -21.14
C VAL A 220 5.15 14.87 -21.04
N ALA A 221 4.66 15.42 -22.15
CA ALA A 221 4.03 16.74 -22.16
C ALA A 221 2.60 16.68 -21.61
N TYR A 222 2.08 17.78 -21.04
CA TYR A 222 0.74 17.84 -20.47
C TYR A 222 -0.04 19.08 -20.89
N ASP A 223 -1.36 18.94 -21.04
CA ASP A 223 -2.27 20.10 -21.08
C ASP A 223 -2.72 20.51 -19.67
N LYS A 224 -2.87 19.54 -18.75
CA LYS A 224 -3.09 19.74 -17.31
C LYS A 224 -2.31 18.70 -16.51
N LEU A 225 -1.66 19.12 -15.43
CA LEU A 225 -0.89 18.25 -14.53
C LEU A 225 -1.57 18.14 -13.16
N VAL A 226 -1.71 16.91 -12.65
CA VAL A 226 -2.41 16.60 -11.41
C VAL A 226 -1.48 15.82 -10.47
N ILE A 227 -0.94 16.51 -9.47
CA ILE A 227 0.05 15.98 -8.53
C ILE A 227 -0.65 15.38 -7.32
N ALA A 228 -0.62 14.05 -7.19
CA ALA A 228 -1.29 13.30 -6.14
C ALA A 228 -0.37 12.21 -5.54
N SER A 229 0.93 12.52 -5.45
CA SER A 229 2.01 11.64 -4.98
C SER A 229 1.90 11.21 -3.51
N GLY A 230 1.12 11.93 -2.70
CA GLY A 230 0.91 11.63 -1.28
C GLY A 230 2.04 12.12 -0.37
N ALA A 231 2.28 11.37 0.71
CA ALA A 231 3.22 11.74 1.78
C ALA A 231 4.00 10.54 2.30
N GLU A 232 5.24 10.80 2.71
CA GLU A 232 6.15 9.83 3.31
C GLU A 232 6.02 9.77 4.84
N PRO A 233 6.38 8.65 5.49
CA PRO A 233 6.48 8.57 6.95
C PRO A 233 7.57 9.50 7.50
N LEU A 234 7.29 10.20 8.60
CA LEU A 234 8.28 11.03 9.28
C LEU A 234 9.04 10.23 10.35
N THR A 235 10.36 10.19 10.23
CA THR A 235 11.26 9.68 11.28
C THR A 235 11.68 10.75 12.29
N PHE A 236 11.32 12.01 12.06
CA PHE A 236 11.68 13.17 12.91
C PHE A 236 13.21 13.34 13.13
N GLY A 237 14.05 12.78 12.25
CA GLY A 237 15.51 12.77 12.39
C GLY A 237 16.06 11.74 13.39
N ILE A 238 15.19 10.87 13.95
CA ILE A 238 15.56 9.82 14.89
C ILE A 238 16.33 8.73 14.15
N LYS A 239 17.53 8.41 14.64
CA LYS A 239 18.42 7.39 14.06
C LYS A 239 17.86 5.97 14.25
N GLY A 240 18.11 5.09 13.27
CA GLY A 240 17.70 3.68 13.29
C GLY A 240 16.25 3.41 12.89
N VAL A 241 15.43 4.45 12.69
CA VAL A 241 14.01 4.29 12.33
C VAL A 241 13.82 3.77 10.90
N LYS A 242 14.62 4.24 9.92
CA LYS A 242 14.56 3.73 8.54
C LYS A 242 15.21 2.36 8.42
N GLU A 243 16.18 2.08 9.28
CA GLU A 243 17.08 0.95 9.24
C GLU A 243 16.51 -0.29 9.97
N HIS A 244 15.63 -0.08 10.97
CA HIS A 244 15.15 -1.15 11.85
C HIS A 244 13.64 -1.11 12.16
N GLY A 245 12.91 -0.08 11.71
CA GLY A 245 11.46 0.04 11.87
C GLY A 245 10.70 -0.22 10.57
N PHE A 246 9.55 -0.88 10.68
CA PHE A 246 8.62 -1.07 9.55
C PHE A 246 7.55 0.02 9.56
N PHE A 247 7.41 0.79 8.48
CA PHE A 247 6.28 1.71 8.33
C PHE A 247 5.00 0.95 7.95
N LEU A 248 3.80 1.54 8.12
CA LEU A 248 2.56 0.94 7.60
C LEU A 248 1.79 1.92 6.70
N ARG A 249 1.99 1.79 5.39
CA ARG A 249 1.37 2.61 4.32
C ARG A 249 1.05 1.78 3.08
N GLU A 250 1.92 0.83 2.76
CA GLU A 250 1.92 0.06 1.50
C GLU A 250 1.69 -1.44 1.71
N VAL A 251 1.35 -2.16 0.63
CA VAL A 251 1.13 -3.61 0.67
C VAL A 251 2.41 -4.38 0.97
N ASN A 252 3.54 -4.00 0.37
CA ASN A 252 4.85 -4.62 0.65
C ASN A 252 5.27 -4.43 2.13
N HIS A 253 4.94 -3.29 2.74
CA HIS A 253 5.17 -3.07 4.17
C HIS A 253 4.38 -4.07 5.01
N ALA A 254 3.09 -4.28 4.70
CA ALA A 254 2.26 -5.26 5.40
C ALA A 254 2.75 -6.71 5.19
N GLN A 255 3.30 -7.03 4.01
CA GLN A 255 3.94 -8.31 3.72
C GLN A 255 5.20 -8.53 4.58
N GLU A 256 6.12 -7.57 4.61
CA GLU A 256 7.34 -7.67 5.43
C GLU A 256 7.06 -7.69 6.93
N ILE A 257 6.02 -6.99 7.39
CA ILE A 257 5.52 -7.07 8.77
C ILE A 257 4.98 -8.47 9.09
N ARG A 258 4.10 -9.06 8.25
CA ARG A 258 3.57 -10.43 8.43
C ARG A 258 4.70 -11.47 8.41
N LYS A 259 5.66 -11.30 7.50
CA LYS A 259 6.88 -12.12 7.37
C LYS A 259 7.76 -12.02 8.62
N ARG A 260 8.05 -10.83 9.14
CA ARG A 260 8.81 -10.63 10.38
C ARG A 260 8.11 -11.24 11.59
N LEU A 261 6.80 -11.04 11.72
CA LEU A 261 5.99 -11.59 12.80
C LEU A 261 6.05 -13.13 12.83
N LEU A 262 5.80 -13.78 11.70
CA LEU A 262 5.84 -15.24 11.57
C LEU A 262 7.28 -15.79 11.72
N LEU A 263 8.29 -15.10 11.18
CA LEU A 263 9.70 -15.45 11.37
C LEU A 263 10.09 -15.43 12.84
N ASN A 264 9.70 -14.40 13.60
CA ASN A 264 10.05 -14.30 15.02
C ASN A 264 9.39 -15.41 15.87
N LEU A 265 8.14 -15.79 15.55
CA LEU A 265 7.46 -16.95 16.16
C LEU A 265 8.28 -18.22 15.91
N MET A 266 8.55 -18.55 14.65
CA MET A 266 9.35 -19.74 14.27
C MET A 266 10.76 -19.73 14.88
N LEU A 267 11.42 -18.57 14.96
CA LEU A 267 12.74 -18.45 15.57
C LEU A 267 12.71 -18.67 17.09
N SER A 268 11.64 -18.29 17.78
CA SER A 268 11.51 -18.41 19.24
C SER A 268 11.30 -19.85 19.75
N GLU A 269 10.85 -20.75 18.88
CA GLU A 269 10.66 -22.18 19.18
C GLU A 269 11.91 -23.04 18.92
N ASN A 270 12.97 -22.47 18.34
CA ASN A 270 14.20 -23.21 18.09
C ASN A 270 14.88 -23.68 19.40
N PRO A 271 15.47 -24.89 19.43
CA PRO A 271 16.27 -25.35 20.57
C PRO A 271 17.43 -24.40 20.89
N GLY A 272 17.68 -24.16 22.18
CA GLY A 272 18.81 -23.35 22.67
C GLY A 272 18.57 -21.84 22.75
N ILE A 273 17.41 -21.32 22.32
CA ILE A 273 17.07 -19.90 22.50
C ILE A 273 16.68 -19.61 23.96
N SER A 274 17.31 -18.59 24.57
CA SER A 274 17.05 -18.21 25.97
C SER A 274 15.69 -17.51 26.14
N GLU A 275 15.18 -17.52 27.37
CA GLU A 275 13.90 -16.91 27.74
C GLU A 275 13.86 -15.40 27.45
N GLU A 276 15.00 -14.73 27.57
CA GLU A 276 15.18 -13.29 27.31
C GLU A 276 15.12 -13.00 25.80
N GLU A 277 15.76 -13.83 24.99
CA GLU A 277 15.73 -13.68 23.53
C GLU A 277 14.36 -14.09 22.96
N LYS A 278 13.64 -15.06 23.56
CA LYS A 278 12.22 -15.34 23.24
C LYS A 278 11.34 -14.11 23.52
N LYS A 279 11.39 -13.58 24.74
CA LYS A 279 10.66 -12.35 25.13
C LYS A 279 10.97 -11.20 24.18
N ARG A 280 12.24 -11.00 23.83
CA ARG A 280 12.64 -9.97 22.87
C ARG A 280 12.06 -10.23 21.48
N LEU A 281 12.24 -11.43 20.90
CA LEU A 281 11.75 -11.78 19.57
C LEU A 281 10.23 -11.59 19.43
N LEU A 282 9.49 -11.91 20.50
CA LEU A 282 8.03 -11.86 20.52
C LEU A 282 7.45 -10.56 21.08
N HIS A 283 8.29 -9.59 21.45
CA HIS A 283 7.87 -8.23 21.79
C HIS A 283 7.68 -7.41 20.51
N CYS A 284 6.42 -7.07 20.24
CA CYS A 284 5.98 -6.25 19.12
C CYS A 284 5.66 -4.83 19.62
N VAL A 285 6.40 -3.84 19.13
CA VAL A 285 6.32 -2.44 19.57
C VAL A 285 5.78 -1.55 18.45
N PHE A 286 4.77 -0.75 18.79
CA PHE A 286 4.09 0.20 17.90
C PHE A 286 4.37 1.62 18.35
N ILE A 287 4.89 2.46 17.46
CA ILE A 287 5.09 3.89 17.73
C ILE A 287 3.97 4.70 17.07
N GLY A 288 3.25 5.48 17.86
CA GLY A 288 2.15 6.35 17.43
C GLY A 288 0.79 5.84 17.85
N GLY A 289 0.17 6.48 18.85
CA GLY A 289 -1.19 6.24 19.33
C GLY A 289 -2.30 6.76 18.40
N GLY A 290 -2.01 6.98 17.11
CA GLY A 290 -2.99 7.33 16.10
C GLY A 290 -3.86 6.13 15.69
N PRO A 291 -4.86 6.32 14.80
CA PRO A 291 -5.76 5.26 14.36
C PRO A 291 -5.02 4.01 13.86
N THR A 292 -4.04 4.17 12.97
CA THR A 292 -3.23 3.07 12.42
C THR A 292 -2.55 2.21 13.49
N GLY A 293 -1.89 2.84 14.47
CA GLY A 293 -1.20 2.14 15.56
C GLY A 293 -2.16 1.44 16.53
N VAL A 294 -3.32 2.05 16.80
CA VAL A 294 -4.38 1.46 17.63
C VAL A 294 -5.08 0.30 16.93
N GLU A 295 -5.48 0.46 15.67
CA GLU A 295 -6.15 -0.58 14.88
C GLU A 295 -5.26 -1.82 14.75
N PHE A 296 -3.97 -1.63 14.47
CA PHE A 296 -3.03 -2.74 14.34
C PHE A 296 -2.64 -3.33 15.71
N SER A 297 -2.47 -2.54 16.77
CA SER A 297 -2.30 -3.09 18.13
C SER A 297 -3.48 -3.98 18.55
N GLY A 298 -4.71 -3.61 18.15
CA GLY A 298 -5.92 -4.40 18.35
C GLY A 298 -5.97 -5.69 17.50
N GLU A 299 -5.70 -5.60 16.20
CA GLU A 299 -5.65 -6.79 15.30
C GLU A 299 -4.54 -7.77 15.68
N LEU A 300 -3.37 -7.28 16.12
CA LEU A 300 -2.30 -8.14 16.61
C LEU A 300 -2.65 -8.79 17.96
N SER A 301 -3.24 -8.04 18.89
CA SER A 301 -3.80 -8.58 20.13
C SER A 301 -4.83 -9.69 19.87
N ASP A 302 -5.72 -9.49 18.89
CA ASP A 302 -6.70 -10.50 18.46
C ASP A 302 -6.06 -11.75 17.83
N PHE A 303 -4.91 -11.60 17.16
CA PHE A 303 -4.14 -12.71 16.57
C PHE A 303 -3.39 -13.49 17.66
N VAL A 304 -2.76 -12.79 18.60
CA VAL A 304 -2.04 -13.42 19.72
C VAL A 304 -3.01 -14.21 20.60
N MET A 305 -4.14 -13.61 20.98
CA MET A 305 -5.12 -14.22 21.90
C MET A 305 -5.96 -15.35 21.29
N ARG A 306 -5.90 -15.58 19.97
CA ARG A 306 -6.58 -16.69 19.27
C ARG A 306 -5.54 -17.61 18.62
N ASP A 307 -5.07 -17.19 17.46
CA ASP A 307 -4.32 -18.01 16.52
C ASP A 307 -2.95 -18.43 17.07
N VAL A 308 -2.29 -17.59 17.87
CA VAL A 308 -1.00 -17.92 18.53
C VAL A 308 -1.21 -18.81 19.77
N HIS A 309 -2.22 -18.51 20.59
CA HIS A 309 -2.56 -19.35 21.75
C HIS A 309 -2.96 -20.78 21.36
N GLU A 310 -3.56 -20.97 20.18
CA GLU A 310 -3.95 -22.28 19.65
C GLU A 310 -2.80 -23.03 18.96
N ARG A 311 -1.89 -22.33 18.26
CA ARG A 311 -0.91 -22.96 17.34
C ARG A 311 0.55 -22.89 17.77
N TYR A 312 0.93 -21.95 18.63
CA TYR A 312 2.30 -21.72 19.12
C TYR A 312 2.32 -21.83 20.66
N THR A 313 1.78 -22.94 21.16
CA THR A 313 1.45 -23.16 22.59
C THR A 313 2.67 -23.10 23.52
N HIS A 314 3.86 -23.37 22.99
CA HIS A 314 5.13 -23.35 23.73
C HIS A 314 5.67 -21.94 23.98
N VAL A 315 5.25 -20.94 23.18
CA VAL A 315 5.80 -19.58 23.23
C VAL A 315 4.77 -18.46 23.41
N LYS A 316 3.47 -18.80 23.40
CA LYS A 316 2.34 -17.86 23.57
C LYS A 316 2.48 -16.85 24.72
N ASP A 317 3.10 -17.24 25.84
CA ASP A 317 3.17 -16.42 27.06
C ASP A 317 4.31 -15.38 27.05
N TYR A 318 5.26 -15.49 26.10
CA TYR A 318 6.30 -14.47 25.90
C TYR A 318 5.90 -13.40 24.88
N VAL A 319 4.72 -13.53 24.24
CA VAL A 319 4.28 -12.60 23.20
C VAL A 319 3.71 -11.35 23.85
N HIS A 320 4.29 -10.20 23.53
CA HIS A 320 3.99 -8.93 24.19
C HIS A 320 3.73 -7.85 23.15
N VAL A 321 2.61 -7.11 23.30
CA VAL A 321 2.25 -6.00 22.42
C VAL A 321 2.37 -4.70 23.20
N THR A 322 3.13 -3.73 22.69
CA THR A 322 3.30 -2.41 23.33
C THR A 322 3.00 -1.29 22.34
N LEU A 323 2.15 -0.35 22.74
CA LEU A 323 1.86 0.87 21.99
C LEU A 323 2.46 2.07 22.74
N ILE A 324 3.42 2.75 22.12
CA ILE A 324 4.12 3.93 22.64
C ILE A 324 3.58 5.18 21.95
N GLU A 325 3.15 6.16 22.76
CA GLU A 325 2.71 7.48 22.29
C GLU A 325 3.35 8.59 23.14
N ALA A 326 3.74 9.71 22.53
CA ALA A 326 4.32 10.84 23.25
C ALA A 326 3.27 11.70 23.97
N ASN A 327 2.09 11.85 23.34
CA ASN A 327 1.03 12.76 23.74
C ASN A 327 -0.21 11.99 24.22
N GLU A 328 -1.30 12.00 23.43
CA GLU A 328 -2.57 11.36 23.76
C GLU A 328 -2.97 10.37 22.66
N ILE A 329 -3.26 9.13 23.06
CA ILE A 329 -3.81 8.09 22.18
C ILE A 329 -5.16 8.58 21.61
N LEU A 330 -5.32 8.49 20.29
CA LEU A 330 -6.49 8.94 19.52
C LEU A 330 -6.90 10.40 19.81
N SER A 331 -5.94 11.33 19.86
CA SER A 331 -6.15 12.76 20.16
C SER A 331 -7.15 13.50 19.25
N SER A 332 -7.60 12.91 18.14
CA SER A 332 -8.69 13.39 17.28
C SER A 332 -10.10 12.98 17.71
N PHE A 333 -10.24 11.92 18.52
CA PHE A 333 -11.52 11.36 18.98
C PHE A 333 -12.00 12.02 20.28
N ASP A 334 -13.28 11.84 20.59
CA ASP A 334 -13.87 12.29 21.86
C ASP A 334 -13.21 11.65 23.09
N LEU A 335 -13.08 12.40 24.19
CA LEU A 335 -12.45 11.96 25.43
C LEU A 335 -13.01 10.61 25.93
N SER A 336 -14.32 10.39 25.83
CA SER A 336 -14.98 9.15 26.23
C SER A 336 -14.58 7.96 25.35
N LEU A 337 -14.42 8.18 24.04
CA LEU A 337 -13.96 7.17 23.08
C LEU A 337 -12.49 6.82 23.29
N ARG A 338 -11.64 7.81 23.59
CA ARG A 338 -10.23 7.59 23.94
C ARG A 338 -10.10 6.74 25.21
N GLN A 339 -10.86 7.08 26.26
CA GLN A 339 -10.91 6.31 27.51
C GLN A 339 -11.41 4.86 27.28
N TYR A 340 -12.42 4.68 26.42
CA TYR A 340 -12.90 3.35 26.03
C TYR A 340 -11.81 2.54 25.32
N ALA A 341 -11.13 3.16 24.34
CA ALA A 341 -10.06 2.53 23.57
C ALA A 341 -8.93 2.04 24.47
N MET A 342 -8.39 2.93 25.32
CA MET A 342 -7.30 2.58 26.25
C MET A 342 -7.70 1.43 27.17
N LYS A 343 -8.88 1.51 27.82
CA LYS A 343 -9.39 0.46 28.71
C LYS A 343 -9.60 -0.89 28.00
N HIS A 344 -10.01 -0.87 26.74
CA HIS A 344 -10.24 -2.09 25.94
C HIS A 344 -8.93 -2.71 25.41
N LEU A 345 -7.98 -1.89 24.97
CA LEU A 345 -6.64 -2.33 24.55
C LEU A 345 -5.89 -2.99 25.71
N THR A 346 -5.84 -2.34 26.87
CA THR A 346 -5.20 -2.92 28.08
C THR A 346 -5.90 -4.20 28.54
N LYS A 347 -7.24 -4.26 28.49
CA LYS A 347 -7.99 -5.51 28.78
C LYS A 347 -7.72 -6.62 27.74
N SER A 348 -7.14 -6.30 26.59
CA SER A 348 -6.79 -7.25 25.53
C SER A 348 -5.29 -7.61 25.52
N GLY A 349 -4.53 -7.15 26.53
CA GLY A 349 -3.10 -7.48 26.68
C GLY A 349 -2.14 -6.50 26.00
N VAL A 350 -2.64 -5.39 25.44
CA VAL A 350 -1.78 -4.33 24.90
C VAL A 350 -1.26 -3.45 26.04
N HIS A 351 0.04 -3.45 26.25
CA HIS A 351 0.71 -2.52 27.16
C HIS A 351 0.71 -1.11 26.53
N LEU A 352 0.14 -0.13 27.24
CA LEU A 352 0.08 1.26 26.80
C LEU A 352 1.17 2.04 27.54
N MET A 353 2.13 2.56 26.79
CA MET A 353 3.29 3.27 27.32
C MET A 353 3.27 4.71 26.81
N ARG A 354 3.58 5.67 27.69
CA ARG A 354 3.82 7.05 27.27
C ARG A 354 5.32 7.27 27.15
N GLY A 355 5.79 7.76 26.01
CA GLY A 355 7.22 7.94 25.78
C GLY A 355 7.54 8.65 24.47
N VAL A 356 8.68 9.34 24.45
CA VAL A 356 9.28 9.93 23.24
C VAL A 356 10.46 9.05 22.85
N VAL A 357 10.52 8.59 21.60
CA VAL A 357 11.67 7.82 21.10
C VAL A 357 12.84 8.76 20.84
N LYS A 358 14.02 8.39 21.34
CA LYS A 358 15.28 9.12 21.18
C LYS A 358 16.16 8.50 20.09
N GLU A 359 16.25 7.17 20.06
CA GLU A 359 17.08 6.41 19.13
C GLU A 359 16.55 4.97 18.98
N VAL A 360 16.80 4.33 17.85
CA VAL A 360 16.47 2.92 17.59
C VAL A 360 17.75 2.15 17.27
N HIS A 361 17.92 0.97 17.87
CA HIS A 361 19.02 0.04 17.62
C HIS A 361 18.45 -1.33 17.17
N PRO A 362 19.23 -2.24 16.55
CA PRO A 362 18.72 -3.47 15.92
C PRO A 362 17.93 -4.45 16.81
N LYS A 363 17.96 -4.27 18.14
CA LYS A 363 17.31 -5.12 19.14
C LYS A 363 16.53 -4.35 20.24
N LYS A 364 16.62 -3.02 20.28
CA LYS A 364 15.99 -2.18 21.31
C LYS A 364 15.75 -0.73 20.85
N ILE A 365 14.77 -0.08 21.45
CA ILE A 365 14.46 1.34 21.31
C ILE A 365 14.93 2.06 22.57
N VAL A 366 15.51 3.24 22.44
CA VAL A 366 15.88 4.11 23.55
C VAL A 366 14.88 5.26 23.64
N LEU A 367 14.23 5.43 24.79
CA LEU A 367 13.34 6.55 25.06
C LEU A 367 14.11 7.76 25.62
N SER A 368 13.50 8.96 25.54
CA SER A 368 14.12 10.22 25.98
C SER A 368 14.39 10.30 27.49
N ASP A 369 13.72 9.48 28.30
CA ASP A 369 13.96 9.32 29.74
C ASP A 369 15.09 8.33 30.06
N GLY A 370 15.67 7.66 29.06
CA GLY A 370 16.69 6.62 29.22
C GLY A 370 16.16 5.19 29.28
N THR A 371 14.84 4.98 29.19
CA THR A 371 14.25 3.64 29.19
C THR A 371 14.63 2.88 27.92
N ASP A 372 15.22 1.69 28.08
CA ASP A 372 15.41 0.72 27.01
C ASP A 372 14.15 -0.14 26.84
N VAL A 373 13.60 -0.19 25.62
CA VAL A 373 12.50 -1.09 25.25
C VAL A 373 13.01 -2.11 24.22
N PRO A 374 13.28 -3.37 24.62
CA PRO A 374 13.64 -4.43 23.67
C PRO A 374 12.53 -4.67 22.65
N TYR A 375 12.86 -5.20 21.47
CA TYR A 375 11.83 -5.62 20.50
C TYR A 375 12.33 -6.67 19.51
N GLY A 376 11.39 -7.37 18.87
CA GLY A 376 11.61 -8.24 17.72
C GLY A 376 10.88 -7.76 16.47
N LEU A 377 9.76 -7.03 16.63
CA LEU A 377 9.05 -6.31 15.58
C LEU A 377 8.80 -4.87 16.05
N LEU A 378 9.26 -3.89 15.27
CA LEU A 378 9.01 -2.46 15.49
C LEU A 378 8.20 -1.90 14.32
N VAL A 379 7.02 -1.35 14.60
CA VAL A 379 6.16 -0.72 13.61
C VAL A 379 6.06 0.79 13.88
N TRP A 380 6.50 1.59 12.92
CA TRP A 380 6.47 3.05 12.99
C TRP A 380 5.23 3.59 12.28
N SER A 381 4.25 4.06 13.05
CA SER A 381 2.94 4.51 12.55
C SER A 381 2.63 5.99 12.85
N THR A 382 3.62 6.74 13.36
CA THR A 382 3.51 8.17 13.66
C THR A 382 4.14 9.05 12.57
N GLY A 383 3.51 10.19 12.30
CA GLY A 383 4.02 11.25 11.43
C GLY A 383 3.97 10.95 9.93
N VAL A 384 3.43 11.88 9.14
CA VAL A 384 3.58 11.91 7.67
C VAL A 384 3.89 13.34 7.21
N GLY A 385 4.67 13.47 6.14
CA GLY A 385 5.15 14.75 5.63
C GLY A 385 5.49 14.72 4.13
N PRO A 386 5.90 15.86 3.56
CA PRO A 386 6.28 15.94 2.15
C PRO A 386 7.45 14.98 1.83
N SER A 387 7.32 14.27 0.71
CA SER A 387 8.41 13.46 0.13
C SER A 387 9.58 14.32 -0.32
N GLU A 388 10.75 13.72 -0.55
CA GLU A 388 11.89 14.46 -1.11
C GLU A 388 11.56 15.05 -2.50
N PHE A 389 10.77 14.35 -3.31
CA PHE A 389 10.19 14.88 -4.56
C PHE A 389 9.37 16.17 -4.31
N VAL A 390 8.41 16.15 -3.36
CA VAL A 390 7.58 17.34 -3.04
C VAL A 390 8.42 18.50 -2.51
N LYS A 391 9.53 18.24 -1.81
CA LYS A 391 10.46 19.28 -1.37
C LYS A 391 11.24 19.89 -2.54
N ALA A 392 11.76 19.05 -3.43
CA ALA A 392 12.63 19.45 -4.54
C ALA A 392 11.93 20.31 -5.61
N LEU A 393 10.62 20.13 -5.84
CA LEU A 393 9.86 20.95 -6.80
C LEU A 393 9.89 22.44 -6.44
N ASN A 394 10.19 23.31 -7.40
CA ASN A 394 10.21 24.78 -7.22
C ASN A 394 8.79 25.41 -7.22
N PHE A 395 7.90 24.89 -6.38
CA PHE A 395 6.56 25.43 -6.16
C PHE A 395 6.43 26.08 -4.78
N PRO A 396 5.54 27.08 -4.63
CA PRO A 396 5.15 27.61 -3.33
C PRO A 396 4.82 26.48 -2.34
N LYS A 397 5.20 26.64 -1.06
CA LYS A 397 4.97 25.62 -0.03
C LYS A 397 3.89 26.07 0.95
N SER A 398 3.02 25.15 1.35
CA SER A 398 2.13 25.37 2.49
C SER A 398 2.91 25.34 3.81
N PRO A 399 2.31 25.78 4.93
CA PRO A 399 2.75 25.39 6.26
C PRO A 399 2.94 23.87 6.34
N GLY A 400 4.09 23.42 6.87
CA GLY A 400 4.47 22.01 6.88
C GLY A 400 5.13 21.48 5.59
N GLY A 401 5.41 22.33 4.60
CA GLY A 401 6.28 22.01 3.46
C GLY A 401 5.64 21.22 2.31
N ARG A 402 4.30 21.08 2.29
CA ARG A 402 3.57 20.48 1.16
C ARG A 402 3.47 21.44 -0.02
N ILE A 403 3.02 20.97 -1.19
CA ILE A 403 2.74 21.85 -2.34
C ILE A 403 1.61 22.83 -1.95
N GLY A 404 1.89 24.13 -2.09
CA GLY A 404 0.98 25.21 -1.79
C GLY A 404 -0.06 25.40 -2.90
N VAL A 405 -1.34 25.34 -2.53
CA VAL A 405 -2.46 25.53 -3.47
C VAL A 405 -3.39 26.69 -3.09
N ASP A 406 -4.11 27.22 -4.08
CA ASP A 406 -5.24 28.13 -3.90
C ASP A 406 -6.52 27.38 -3.46
N GLU A 407 -7.62 28.14 -3.35
CA GLU A 407 -8.93 27.64 -2.95
C GLU A 407 -9.55 26.61 -3.93
N TYR A 408 -8.96 26.45 -5.12
CA TYR A 408 -9.40 25.57 -6.20
C TYR A 408 -8.48 24.35 -6.38
N LEU A 409 -7.50 24.14 -5.49
CA LEU A 409 -6.49 23.08 -5.52
C LEU A 409 -5.44 23.25 -6.64
N ARG A 410 -5.32 24.44 -7.24
CA ARG A 410 -4.30 24.79 -8.24
C ARG A 410 -3.06 25.37 -7.58
N VAL A 411 -1.88 25.13 -8.14
CA VAL A 411 -0.60 25.73 -7.72
C VAL A 411 -0.53 27.16 -8.28
N PRO A 412 -0.59 28.24 -7.47
CA PRO A 412 -0.95 29.56 -8.00
C PRO A 412 0.11 30.22 -8.90
N SER A 413 1.32 29.68 -8.96
CA SER A 413 2.39 30.11 -9.86
C SER A 413 2.30 29.52 -11.27
N VAL A 414 1.46 28.50 -11.50
CA VAL A 414 1.37 27.80 -12.80
C VAL A 414 -0.09 27.41 -13.08
N GLU A 415 -0.66 27.93 -14.17
CA GLU A 415 -2.11 27.82 -14.44
C GLU A 415 -2.63 26.38 -14.48
N ASP A 416 -1.84 25.48 -15.06
CA ASP A 416 -2.27 24.13 -15.44
C ASP A 416 -1.83 23.02 -14.47
N VAL A 417 -1.24 23.40 -13.33
CA VAL A 417 -0.75 22.45 -12.32
C VAL A 417 -1.65 22.47 -11.09
N PHE A 418 -2.17 21.31 -10.72
CA PHE A 418 -3.04 21.08 -9.57
C PHE A 418 -2.40 20.08 -8.61
N ALA A 419 -2.65 20.20 -7.31
CA ALA A 419 -2.12 19.28 -6.30
C ALA A 419 -3.15 18.90 -5.23
N LEU A 420 -3.18 17.63 -4.82
CA LEU A 420 -4.21 17.10 -3.92
C LEU A 420 -3.77 15.90 -3.06
N GLY A 421 -4.51 15.63 -2.00
CA GLY A 421 -4.20 14.63 -0.99
C GLY A 421 -3.01 15.02 -0.10
N ASP A 422 -2.37 14.04 0.53
CA ASP A 422 -1.33 14.28 1.54
C ASP A 422 -0.12 15.11 1.03
N CYS A 423 0.06 15.27 -0.30
CA CYS A 423 1.13 16.07 -0.90
C CYS A 423 0.85 17.58 -0.97
N ALA A 424 -0.39 18.02 -0.70
CA ALA A 424 -0.86 19.39 -0.90
C ALA A 424 -1.37 20.06 0.38
N GLY A 425 -1.37 21.39 0.40
CA GLY A 425 -1.92 22.20 1.47
C GLY A 425 -2.20 23.63 1.02
N PHE A 426 -3.22 24.27 1.58
CA PHE A 426 -3.51 25.67 1.28
C PHE A 426 -2.36 26.60 1.68
N LEU A 427 -2.07 27.60 0.85
CA LEU A 427 -1.18 28.70 1.19
C LEU A 427 -1.81 29.58 2.28
N GLU A 428 -0.99 30.15 3.18
CA GLU A 428 -1.46 31.02 4.27
C GLU A 428 -2.26 32.23 3.76
N GLN A 429 -1.90 32.73 2.58
CA GLN A 429 -2.55 33.82 1.85
C GLN A 429 -4.04 33.56 1.55
N THR A 430 -4.48 32.30 1.52
CA THR A 430 -5.90 31.93 1.37
C THR A 430 -6.72 32.10 2.66
N GLY A 431 -6.06 32.33 3.80
CA GLY A 431 -6.69 32.30 5.13
C GLY A 431 -7.11 30.90 5.61
N ARG A 432 -6.88 29.84 4.81
CA ARG A 432 -7.33 28.47 5.09
C ARG A 432 -6.25 27.66 5.81
N ARG A 433 -6.68 26.79 6.72
CA ARG A 433 -5.80 25.85 7.41
C ARG A 433 -5.50 24.65 6.53
N VAL A 434 -4.24 24.22 6.49
CA VAL A 434 -3.80 22.97 5.84
C VAL A 434 -4.59 21.78 6.39
N LEU A 435 -5.14 20.96 5.49
CA LEU A 435 -6.01 19.84 5.87
C LEU A 435 -5.19 18.62 6.37
N PRO A 436 -5.74 17.83 7.31
CA PRO A 436 -5.07 16.65 7.84
C PRO A 436 -4.93 15.58 6.75
N ALA A 437 -3.80 14.85 6.76
CA ALA A 437 -3.52 13.75 5.84
C ALA A 437 -4.46 12.57 6.09
N LEU A 438 -5.60 12.55 5.38
CA LEU A 438 -6.68 11.58 5.54
C LEU A 438 -7.21 11.14 4.18
N ALA A 439 -7.49 9.84 4.04
CA ALA A 439 -8.17 9.26 2.88
C ALA A 439 -9.46 10.02 2.49
N GLN A 440 -10.23 10.50 3.49
CA GLN A 440 -11.45 11.28 3.28
C GLN A 440 -11.21 12.72 2.78
N VAL A 441 -10.06 13.32 3.05
CA VAL A 441 -9.66 14.62 2.48
C VAL A 441 -9.34 14.41 1.00
N ALA A 442 -8.42 13.49 0.72
CA ALA A 442 -8.03 13.06 -0.63
C ALA A 442 -9.22 12.63 -1.52
N GLU A 443 -10.18 11.85 -0.98
CA GLU A 443 -11.40 11.44 -1.69
C GLU A 443 -12.27 12.65 -2.09
N ARG A 444 -12.37 13.66 -1.23
CA ARG A 444 -13.18 14.87 -1.48
C ARG A 444 -12.50 15.82 -2.45
N GLU A 445 -11.19 15.99 -2.34
CA GLU A 445 -10.38 16.79 -3.26
C GLU A 445 -10.39 16.18 -4.67
N GLY A 446 -10.14 14.88 -4.79
CA GLY A 446 -10.21 14.17 -6.07
C GLY A 446 -11.61 14.14 -6.68
N LYS A 447 -12.67 14.17 -5.85
CA LYS A 447 -14.04 14.38 -6.33
C LYS A 447 -14.23 15.81 -6.89
N TYR A 448 -13.82 16.83 -6.14
CA TYR A 448 -13.98 18.23 -6.52
C TYR A 448 -13.24 18.55 -7.82
N LEU A 449 -11.98 18.09 -7.94
CA LEU A 449 -11.15 18.35 -9.10
C LEU A 449 -11.71 17.70 -10.38
N VAL A 450 -12.42 16.57 -10.27
CA VAL A 450 -13.20 15.98 -11.38
C VAL A 450 -14.35 16.88 -11.81
N GLU A 451 -15.14 17.38 -10.86
CA GLU A 451 -16.29 18.25 -11.16
C GLU A 451 -15.82 19.58 -11.79
N LEU A 452 -14.63 20.06 -11.41
CA LEU A 452 -13.95 21.20 -12.02
C LEU A 452 -13.40 20.90 -13.43
N PHE A 453 -12.63 19.83 -13.63
CA PHE A 453 -12.06 19.48 -14.93
C PHE A 453 -13.15 19.20 -15.98
N ASN A 454 -14.15 18.38 -15.63
CA ASN A 454 -15.25 18.04 -16.54
C ASN A 454 -16.13 19.27 -16.88
N LYS A 455 -16.05 20.36 -16.10
CA LYS A 455 -16.64 21.66 -16.42
C LYS A 455 -15.73 22.48 -17.33
N ILE A 456 -14.46 22.67 -16.97
CA ILE A 456 -13.45 23.41 -17.76
C ILE A 456 -13.37 22.87 -19.19
N GLY A 457 -13.34 21.55 -19.37
CA GLY A 457 -13.28 20.93 -20.69
C GLY A 457 -14.53 21.13 -21.54
N LYS A 458 -15.72 21.23 -20.92
CA LYS A 458 -16.98 21.59 -21.62
C LYS A 458 -17.06 23.08 -21.96
N GLN A 459 -16.08 23.87 -21.52
CA GLN A 459 -15.89 25.29 -21.80
C GLN A 459 -14.58 25.53 -22.59
N ASN A 460 -14.08 24.51 -23.30
CA ASN A 460 -12.87 24.51 -24.14
C ASN A 460 -11.52 24.80 -23.44
N GLY A 461 -11.49 25.07 -22.14
CA GLY A 461 -10.25 25.37 -21.40
C GLY A 461 -9.39 24.17 -21.02
N ALA A 462 -9.64 23.01 -21.62
CA ALA A 462 -8.94 21.77 -21.30
C ALA A 462 -7.51 21.70 -21.85
N LYS A 463 -7.18 22.50 -22.88
CA LYS A 463 -5.81 22.67 -23.39
C LYS A 463 -4.97 23.55 -22.46
N ALA A 464 -3.64 23.46 -22.56
CA ALA A 464 -2.71 24.34 -21.84
C ALA A 464 -3.02 25.84 -22.08
N PHE A 465 -2.85 26.66 -21.05
CA PHE A 465 -3.09 28.13 -21.03
C PHE A 465 -4.50 28.61 -21.41
N CYS A 466 -5.47 27.71 -21.61
CA CYS A 466 -6.83 28.06 -22.03
C CYS A 466 -7.85 28.17 -20.87
N SER A 467 -7.42 28.11 -19.61
CA SER A 467 -8.31 28.11 -18.43
C SER A 467 -8.42 29.45 -17.71
N LYS A 468 -7.55 30.41 -17.99
CA LYS A 468 -7.41 31.71 -17.33
C LYS A 468 -8.72 32.48 -17.12
N ASP A 469 -9.55 32.54 -18.16
CA ASP A 469 -10.79 33.34 -18.19
C ASP A 469 -12.04 32.50 -17.84
N ILE A 470 -11.88 31.22 -17.48
CA ILE A 470 -12.99 30.31 -17.19
C ILE A 470 -13.35 30.38 -15.69
N PRO A 471 -14.61 30.68 -15.34
CA PRO A 471 -15.01 30.79 -13.94
C PRO A 471 -15.09 29.40 -13.30
N PHE A 472 -14.05 29.02 -12.54
CA PHE A 472 -13.95 27.71 -11.88
C PHE A 472 -15.19 27.40 -11.01
N GLY A 473 -15.76 28.41 -10.34
CA GLY A 473 -17.02 28.33 -9.62
C GLY A 473 -16.82 28.43 -8.10
N ASP A 474 -17.55 27.62 -7.33
CA ASP A 474 -17.38 27.54 -5.89
C ASP A 474 -16.00 26.94 -5.54
N PRO A 475 -15.27 27.49 -4.56
CA PRO A 475 -14.00 26.93 -4.10
C PRO A 475 -14.20 25.62 -3.32
N PHE A 476 -13.16 24.80 -3.21
CA PHE A 476 -13.24 23.53 -2.47
C PHE A 476 -13.52 23.76 -0.98
N VAL A 477 -14.56 23.13 -0.42
CA VAL A 477 -14.87 23.19 1.02
C VAL A 477 -14.89 21.79 1.63
N TYR A 478 -13.88 21.49 2.45
CA TYR A 478 -13.85 20.25 3.22
C TYR A 478 -14.90 20.25 4.33
N ARG A 479 -15.71 19.20 4.38
CA ARG A 479 -16.63 18.89 5.49
C ARG A 479 -16.29 17.51 6.05
N HIS A 480 -15.86 17.44 7.31
CA HIS A 480 -15.56 16.18 7.98
C HIS A 480 -16.86 15.40 8.22
N LEU A 481 -16.92 14.12 7.84
CA LEU A 481 -18.06 13.24 8.17
C LEU A 481 -17.89 12.50 9.51
N GLY A 482 -16.82 12.80 10.25
CA GLY A 482 -16.39 12.03 11.40
C GLY A 482 -15.21 11.11 11.12
N SER A 483 -14.81 10.39 12.17
CA SER A 483 -13.68 9.47 12.24
C SER A 483 -14.11 8.13 12.85
N MET A 484 -13.43 7.04 12.48
CA MET A 484 -13.67 5.70 13.01
C MET A 484 -12.34 4.98 13.22
N ALA A 485 -12.29 4.05 14.18
CA ALA A 485 -11.12 3.20 14.42
C ALA A 485 -11.54 1.87 15.05
N SER A 486 -11.06 0.74 14.52
CA SER A 486 -11.10 -0.56 15.19
C SER A 486 -10.22 -0.54 16.45
N VAL A 487 -10.57 -1.35 17.45
CA VAL A 487 -9.76 -1.55 18.67
C VAL A 487 -9.59 -3.04 19.01
N GLY A 488 -9.81 -3.92 18.03
CA GLY A 488 -9.80 -5.38 18.21
C GLY A 488 -11.04 -5.93 18.95
N ARG A 489 -11.11 -7.25 19.07
CA ARG A 489 -12.13 -8.07 19.74
C ARG A 489 -13.56 -7.71 19.36
N TYR A 490 -13.81 -7.55 18.06
CA TYR A 490 -15.11 -7.16 17.50
C TYR A 490 -15.62 -5.80 18.00
N LYS A 491 -14.71 -4.85 18.26
CA LYS A 491 -15.05 -3.49 18.73
C LYS A 491 -14.36 -2.41 17.92
N ALA A 492 -15.06 -1.29 17.80
CA ALA A 492 -14.56 -0.07 17.17
C ALA A 492 -15.10 1.18 17.88
N LEU A 493 -14.62 2.33 17.45
CA LEU A 493 -15.07 3.67 17.80
C LEU A 493 -15.66 4.32 16.55
N VAL A 494 -16.73 5.10 16.73
CA VAL A 494 -17.35 5.94 15.71
C VAL A 494 -17.57 7.32 16.35
N ASP A 495 -16.94 8.34 15.79
CA ASP A 495 -17.05 9.73 16.22
C ASP A 495 -17.57 10.58 15.05
N LEU A 496 -18.82 11.00 15.10
CA LEU A 496 -19.49 11.77 14.03
C LEU A 496 -19.49 13.30 14.30
N ARG A 497 -18.61 13.79 15.17
CA ARG A 497 -18.41 15.24 15.37
C ARG A 497 -17.66 15.83 14.16
N GLN A 498 -18.04 17.04 13.73
CA GLN A 498 -17.40 17.70 12.57
C GLN A 498 -16.10 18.43 12.92
N SER A 499 -15.91 18.78 14.19
CA SER A 499 -14.69 19.32 14.80
C SER A 499 -14.57 18.81 16.24
N LYS A 500 -13.46 19.08 16.93
CA LYS A 500 -13.27 18.63 18.33
C LYS A 500 -14.34 19.16 19.29
N ASP A 501 -14.84 20.36 19.01
CA ASP A 501 -15.75 21.13 19.87
C ASP A 501 -17.22 21.05 19.40
N ALA A 502 -17.47 20.40 18.25
CA ALA A 502 -18.81 20.21 17.71
C ALA A 502 -19.59 19.17 18.50
N LYS A 503 -20.87 19.45 18.79
CA LYS A 503 -21.81 18.42 19.24
C LYS A 503 -22.03 17.41 18.11
N GLY A 504 -21.98 16.12 18.44
CA GLY A 504 -22.11 15.03 17.48
C GLY A 504 -22.19 13.67 18.19
N VAL A 505 -22.46 12.62 17.42
CA VAL A 505 -22.68 11.27 17.97
C VAL A 505 -21.34 10.55 18.15
N SER A 506 -21.04 10.16 19.40
CA SER A 506 -19.89 9.31 19.75
C SER A 506 -20.38 7.95 20.25
N LEU A 507 -19.92 6.87 19.62
CA LEU A 507 -20.34 5.49 19.92
C LEU A 507 -19.13 4.55 19.99
N ALA A 508 -19.09 3.67 20.99
CA ALA A 508 -18.04 2.64 21.11
C ALA A 508 -18.61 1.23 21.28
N GLY A 509 -17.91 0.24 20.71
CA GLY A 509 -18.14 -1.19 20.94
C GLY A 509 -18.59 -1.96 19.70
N PHE A 510 -19.45 -2.97 19.91
CA PHE A 510 -19.86 -3.92 18.87
C PHE A 510 -20.74 -3.29 17.78
N VAL A 511 -21.67 -2.41 18.15
CA VAL A 511 -22.49 -1.66 17.17
C VAL A 511 -21.61 -0.75 16.33
N SER A 512 -20.65 -0.03 16.94
CA SER A 512 -19.64 0.75 16.24
C SER A 512 -18.78 -0.10 15.30
N TRP A 513 -18.49 -1.35 15.65
CA TRP A 513 -17.73 -2.28 14.80
C TRP A 513 -18.55 -2.78 13.59
N LEU A 514 -19.86 -3.01 13.74
CA LEU A 514 -20.76 -3.27 12.62
C LEU A 514 -20.84 -2.05 11.67
N ILE A 515 -20.88 -0.83 12.23
CA ILE A 515 -20.84 0.42 11.46
C ILE A 515 -19.50 0.56 10.72
N TRP A 516 -18.36 0.38 11.40
CA TRP A 516 -17.01 0.40 10.83
C TRP A 516 -16.87 -0.59 9.66
N ARG A 517 -17.30 -1.85 9.85
CA ARG A 517 -17.27 -2.86 8.77
C ARG A 517 -18.15 -2.47 7.59
N SER A 518 -19.37 -2.00 7.84
CA SER A 518 -20.33 -1.61 6.78
C SER A 518 -19.85 -0.38 6.00
N ALA A 519 -19.29 0.61 6.69
CA ALA A 519 -18.80 1.86 6.11
C ALA A 519 -17.53 1.66 5.27
N TYR A 520 -16.62 0.76 5.67
CA TYR A 520 -15.48 0.40 4.82
C TYR A 520 -15.87 -0.55 3.68
N LEU A 521 -16.74 -1.54 3.91
CA LEU A 521 -17.22 -2.43 2.84
C LEU A 521 -17.91 -1.64 1.71
N THR A 522 -18.74 -0.65 2.03
CA THR A 522 -19.38 0.23 1.04
C THR A 522 -18.40 1.20 0.36
N ARG A 523 -17.27 1.53 1.00
CA ARG A 523 -16.21 2.39 0.42
C ARG A 523 -15.18 1.65 -0.42
N VAL A 524 -15.04 0.32 -0.29
CA VAL A 524 -14.15 -0.47 -1.16
C VAL A 524 -14.50 -0.21 -2.63
N VAL A 525 -13.46 0.03 -3.44
CA VAL A 525 -13.57 0.71 -4.75
C VAL A 525 -14.24 -0.17 -5.82
N SER A 526 -14.03 -1.49 -5.77
CA SER A 526 -14.46 -2.47 -6.78
C SER A 526 -15.44 -3.51 -6.22
N TRP A 527 -16.29 -4.05 -7.09
CA TRP A 527 -17.19 -5.16 -6.75
C TRP A 527 -16.44 -6.44 -6.35
N ARG A 528 -15.28 -6.71 -6.98
CA ARG A 528 -14.40 -7.83 -6.62
C ARG A 528 -13.99 -7.77 -5.15
N ASN A 529 -13.45 -6.64 -4.70
CA ASN A 529 -12.95 -6.54 -3.33
C ASN A 529 -14.10 -6.42 -2.32
N ARG A 530 -15.26 -5.88 -2.73
CA ARG A 530 -16.53 -5.97 -1.96
C ARG A 530 -17.03 -7.40 -1.75
N PHE A 531 -16.68 -8.35 -2.62
CA PHE A 531 -16.96 -9.76 -2.43
C PHE A 531 -15.89 -10.45 -1.57
N TYR A 532 -14.60 -10.21 -1.84
CA TYR A 532 -13.51 -10.85 -1.11
C TYR A 532 -13.39 -10.40 0.36
N VAL A 533 -13.62 -9.13 0.69
CA VAL A 533 -13.49 -8.66 2.09
C VAL A 533 -14.45 -9.39 3.05
N PRO A 534 -15.76 -9.52 2.76
CA PRO A 534 -16.67 -10.36 3.55
C PRO A 534 -16.31 -11.85 3.54
N MET A 535 -15.85 -12.40 2.40
CA MET A 535 -15.47 -13.81 2.30
C MET A 535 -14.26 -14.13 3.19
N ASN A 536 -13.22 -13.29 3.16
CA ASN A 536 -12.05 -13.39 4.05
C ASN A 536 -12.45 -13.25 5.52
N TRP A 537 -13.34 -12.31 5.84
CA TRP A 537 -13.85 -12.15 7.20
C TRP A 537 -14.66 -13.36 7.68
N ALA A 538 -15.36 -14.06 6.80
CA ALA A 538 -16.10 -15.27 7.11
C ALA A 538 -15.17 -16.48 7.27
N THR A 539 -14.20 -16.68 6.37
CA THR A 539 -13.20 -17.75 6.49
C THR A 539 -12.31 -17.56 7.72
N THR A 540 -11.86 -16.34 8.02
CA THR A 540 -11.12 -16.01 9.25
C THR A 540 -11.93 -16.27 10.53
N LEU A 541 -13.25 -16.09 10.47
CA LEU A 541 -14.14 -16.37 11.61
C LEU A 541 -14.27 -17.88 11.87
N VAL A 542 -14.33 -18.69 10.80
CA VAL A 542 -14.57 -20.15 10.87
C VAL A 542 -13.29 -20.98 11.04
N PHE A 543 -12.20 -20.62 10.35
CA PHE A 543 -10.97 -21.44 10.26
C PHE A 543 -9.76 -20.83 11.00
N GLY A 544 -9.89 -19.62 11.53
CA GLY A 544 -8.77 -18.81 12.01
C GLY A 544 -8.03 -18.10 10.87
N ARG A 545 -6.96 -17.39 11.20
CA ARG A 545 -6.11 -16.66 10.23
C ARG A 545 -5.14 -17.60 9.53
N ASP A 546 -4.77 -17.27 8.29
CA ASP A 546 -3.72 -17.98 7.58
C ASP A 546 -2.34 -17.50 8.07
N ASN A 547 -1.59 -18.43 8.68
CA ASN A 547 -0.28 -18.18 9.27
C ASN A 547 0.87 -18.71 8.39
N THR A 548 0.59 -19.03 7.12
CA THR A 548 1.60 -19.45 6.14
C THR A 548 2.60 -18.32 5.88
N ARG A 549 3.88 -18.55 6.20
CA ARG A 549 4.95 -17.63 5.82
C ARG A 549 5.35 -17.89 4.36
N ILE A 550 5.11 -16.91 3.50
CA ILE A 550 5.59 -16.89 2.11
C ILE A 550 6.78 -15.92 2.03
N GLY A 551 7.94 -16.41 1.56
CA GLY A 551 9.20 -15.66 1.48
C GLY A 551 10.10 -15.86 2.69
#